data_AF-A0A235IL89-F1
#
_entry.id   AF-A0A235IL89-F1
#
_cell.length_a   1.000
_cell.length_b   1.000
_cell.length_c   1.000
_cell.angle_alpha   90.00
_cell.angle_beta   90.00
_cell.angle_gamma   90.00
#
_symmetry.space_group_name_H-M   'P 1'
#
loop_
_entity.id
_entity.type
_entity.pdbx_description
1 polymer ?
#
loop_
_entity_poly.entity_id
_entity_poly.type
_entity_poly.pdbx_seq_one_letter_code
_entity_poly.pdbx_strand_id
1 'polypeptide(L)'
;MKFSSKVLAVLTSSLGLFSINFAVSLPAQASVVCEAGTISNYENGSLASCILGQDMNVQVSSPNSGSSNFECQAEKSISFDDKAQFKSCRLSQEIKLIKGNSVETCPAEYKVDVSVSTNGIQSISCSP
;
A
#
# COMPACT_ATOMS: atom_id res chain seq x y z
N MET A 1 -17.22 -36.70 64.90
CA MET A 1 -16.77 -35.38 64.38
C MET A 1 -15.58 -35.61 63.47
N LYS A 2 -15.63 -35.05 62.25
CA LYS A 2 -14.53 -34.54 61.38
C LYS A 2 -13.22 -35.38 61.29
N PHE A 3 -12.65 -35.72 60.13
CA PHE A 3 -12.41 -34.89 58.96
C PHE A 3 -12.22 -35.75 57.69
N SER A 4 -12.85 -35.29 56.61
CA SER A 4 -12.51 -35.64 55.23
C SER A 4 -11.07 -35.26 54.89
N SER A 5 -10.41 -36.04 54.04
CA SER A 5 -9.60 -35.45 52.96
C SER A 5 -9.45 -36.45 51.81
N LYS A 6 -10.32 -36.32 50.81
CA LYS A 6 -10.12 -36.86 49.47
C LYS A 6 -9.22 -35.89 48.72
N VAL A 7 -7.91 -36.06 48.73
CA VAL A 7 -7.01 -35.29 47.86
C VAL A 7 -5.79 -36.12 47.51
N LEU A 8 -5.84 -36.84 46.38
CA LEU A 8 -4.70 -36.97 45.47
C LEU A 8 -5.16 -37.56 44.13
N ALA A 9 -5.93 -36.77 43.40
CA ALA A 9 -6.11 -36.98 41.97
C ALA A 9 -5.94 -35.64 41.28
N VAL A 10 -5.28 -35.67 40.12
CA VAL A 10 -5.18 -34.59 39.13
C VAL A 10 -4.08 -33.56 39.39
N LEU A 11 -2.87 -33.88 38.93
CA LEU A 11 -1.90 -32.89 38.46
C LEU A 11 -1.22 -33.44 37.18
N THR A 12 -1.98 -33.46 36.09
CA THR A 12 -1.43 -33.57 34.72
C THR A 12 -2.06 -32.48 33.87
N SER A 13 -1.86 -31.22 34.28
CA SER A 13 -2.24 -30.05 33.51
C SER A 13 -1.16 -29.77 32.46
N SER A 14 -1.30 -30.43 31.32
CA SER A 14 -0.91 -29.98 29.98
C SER A 14 0.12 -28.82 29.91
N LEU A 15 1.38 -29.18 29.64
CA LEU A 15 2.30 -28.30 28.91
C LEU A 15 1.85 -28.23 27.44
N GLY A 16 0.70 -27.60 27.21
CA GLY A 16 0.31 -27.15 25.89
C GLY A 16 1.20 -25.97 25.55
N LEU A 17 2.32 -26.25 24.88
CA LEU A 17 3.11 -25.21 24.24
C LEU A 17 2.18 -24.45 23.30
N PHE A 18 1.79 -23.25 23.71
CA PHE A 18 1.16 -22.28 22.82
C PHE A 18 2.17 -21.95 21.73
N SER A 19 2.13 -22.72 20.64
CA SER A 19 2.71 -22.32 19.37
C SER A 19 1.90 -21.13 18.86
N ILE A 20 2.25 -19.95 19.38
CA ILE A 20 1.89 -18.66 18.82
C ILE A 20 2.53 -18.60 17.44
N ASN A 21 1.77 -19.05 16.44
CA ASN A 21 2.07 -18.78 15.04
C ASN A 21 1.95 -17.26 14.87
N PHE A 22 3.03 -16.53 15.12
CA PHE A 22 3.15 -15.19 14.60
C PHE A 22 3.29 -15.32 13.08
N ALA A 23 2.14 -15.39 12.40
CA ALA A 23 2.05 -14.99 11.01
C ALA A 23 2.32 -13.49 10.97
N VAL A 24 3.59 -13.10 11.14
CA VAL A 24 4.05 -11.77 10.79
C VAL A 24 3.98 -11.75 9.28
N SER A 25 2.84 -11.34 8.74
CA SER A 25 2.74 -10.95 7.33
C SER A 25 3.76 -9.84 7.16
N LEU A 26 4.96 -10.18 6.68
CA LEU A 26 5.90 -9.22 6.16
C LEU A 26 5.09 -8.34 5.19
N PRO A 27 5.11 -7.01 5.36
CA PRO A 27 4.38 -6.14 4.44
C PRO A 27 4.86 -6.51 3.05
N ALA A 28 3.94 -6.96 2.20
CA ALA A 28 4.25 -7.26 0.81
C ALA A 28 4.82 -5.98 0.23
N GLN A 29 6.16 -5.92 0.08
CA GLN A 29 6.82 -4.81 -0.56
C GLN A 29 6.37 -4.90 -2.02
N ALA A 30 5.41 -4.05 -2.39
CA ALA A 30 5.06 -3.88 -3.79
C ALA A 30 6.35 -3.42 -4.50
N SER A 31 6.97 -4.32 -5.26
CA SER A 31 8.21 -4.03 -5.96
C SER A 31 7.88 -3.18 -7.18
N VAL A 32 8.43 -1.97 -7.25
CA VAL A 32 8.40 -1.15 -8.46
C VAL A 32 9.49 -1.65 -9.39
N VAL A 33 9.11 -2.06 -10.59
CA VAL A 33 10.07 -2.50 -11.63
C VAL A 33 10.53 -1.27 -12.38
N CYS A 34 11.76 -0.83 -12.11
CA CYS A 34 12.37 0.33 -12.73
C CYS A 34 13.35 -0.07 -13.83
N GLU A 35 13.41 0.73 -14.90
CA GLU A 35 14.46 0.66 -15.91
C GLU A 35 15.84 0.95 -15.29
N ALA A 36 16.86 0.21 -15.75
CA ALA A 36 18.20 0.32 -15.21
C ALA A 36 18.78 1.72 -15.42
N GLY A 37 19.41 2.29 -14.38
CA GLY A 37 20.00 3.63 -14.45
C GLY A 37 19.01 4.79 -14.37
N THR A 38 17.72 4.53 -14.19
CA THR A 38 16.67 5.58 -14.10
C THR A 38 16.21 5.88 -12.67
N ILE A 39 16.69 5.09 -11.70
CA ILE A 39 16.34 5.22 -10.29
C ILE A 39 16.94 6.50 -9.72
N SER A 40 16.07 7.33 -9.13
CA SER A 40 16.42 8.46 -8.30
C SER A 40 15.88 8.21 -6.89
N ASN A 41 16.69 8.49 -5.87
CA ASN A 41 16.36 8.28 -4.46
C ASN A 41 16.43 9.60 -3.70
N TYR A 42 15.65 9.69 -2.62
CA TYR A 42 15.81 10.72 -1.60
C TYR A 42 17.07 10.43 -0.74
N GLU A 43 17.49 11.43 0.04
CA GLU A 43 18.66 11.29 0.93
C GLU A 43 18.51 10.18 1.98
N ASN A 44 17.27 9.87 2.36
CA ASN A 44 16.95 8.78 3.28
C ASN A 44 16.96 7.38 2.61
N GLY A 45 17.29 7.31 1.32
CA GLY A 45 17.37 6.08 0.54
C GLY A 45 16.03 5.59 -0.01
N SER A 46 14.92 6.27 0.25
CA SER A 46 13.64 5.91 -0.36
C SER A 46 13.61 6.25 -1.85
N LEU A 47 12.90 5.44 -2.63
CA LEU A 47 12.71 5.67 -4.07
C LEU A 47 11.96 6.99 -4.26
N ALA A 48 12.54 7.95 -4.98
CA ALA A 48 11.89 9.21 -5.33
C ALA A 48 11.18 9.13 -6.68
N SER A 49 11.85 8.57 -7.68
CA SER A 49 11.27 8.36 -9.01
C SER A 49 12.08 7.36 -9.81
N CYS A 50 11.44 6.74 -10.81
CA CYS A 50 12.15 6.01 -11.86
C CYS A 50 11.30 5.96 -13.14
N ILE A 51 11.88 5.43 -14.22
CA ILE A 51 11.10 5.02 -15.40
C ILE A 51 10.63 3.59 -15.18
N LEU A 52 9.35 3.33 -15.36
CA LEU A 52 8.76 1.99 -15.23
C LEU A 52 9.26 1.07 -16.34
N GLY A 53 9.72 -0.14 -16.01
CA GLY A 53 10.09 -1.16 -16.99
C GLY A 53 8.92 -2.02 -17.49
N GLN A 54 7.76 -1.93 -16.83
CA GLN A 54 6.53 -2.60 -17.23
C GLN A 54 5.31 -1.80 -16.73
N ASP A 55 4.14 -2.06 -17.32
CA ASP A 55 2.89 -1.50 -16.82
C ASP A 55 2.66 -1.95 -15.36
N MET A 56 2.13 -1.04 -14.54
CA MET A 56 1.97 -1.27 -13.10
C MET A 56 0.63 -0.75 -12.62
N ASN A 57 -0.15 -1.60 -11.95
CA ASN A 57 -1.32 -1.17 -11.20
C ASN A 57 -0.89 -0.67 -9.81
N VAL A 58 -1.15 0.59 -9.52
CA VAL A 58 -0.89 1.19 -8.21
C VAL A 58 -2.20 1.41 -7.49
N GLN A 59 -2.38 0.73 -6.37
CA GLN A 59 -3.49 0.96 -5.47
C GLN A 59 -3.09 1.96 -4.38
N VAL A 60 -3.81 3.07 -4.28
CA VAL A 60 -3.68 4.03 -3.18
C VAL A 60 -4.93 3.97 -2.32
N SER A 61 -4.74 3.63 -1.05
CA SER A 61 -5.82 3.56 -0.07
C SER A 61 -5.67 4.68 0.95
N SER A 62 -6.79 5.35 1.24
CA SER A 62 -6.86 6.40 2.24
C SER A 62 -8.07 6.16 3.16
N PRO A 63 -7.92 6.36 4.48
CA PRO A 63 -8.98 6.03 5.45
C PRO A 63 -10.32 6.71 5.16
N ASN A 64 -10.28 7.92 4.59
CA ASN A 64 -11.46 8.76 4.40
C ASN A 64 -12.00 8.75 2.96
N SER A 65 -11.23 8.25 1.99
CA SER A 65 -11.57 8.29 0.55
C SER A 65 -11.60 6.92 -0.12
N GLY A 66 -11.40 5.85 0.64
CA GLY A 66 -11.39 4.50 0.10
C GLY A 66 -10.11 4.19 -0.67
N SER A 67 -10.24 3.37 -1.71
CA SER A 67 -9.11 2.91 -2.52
C SER A 67 -9.27 3.33 -3.98
N SER A 68 -8.19 3.81 -4.59
CA SER A 68 -8.11 4.17 -6.00
C SER A 68 -7.02 3.36 -6.67
N ASN A 69 -7.30 2.82 -7.86
CA ASN A 69 -6.32 2.08 -8.65
C ASN A 69 -5.90 2.93 -9.86
N PHE A 70 -4.60 2.98 -10.12
CA PHE A 70 -4.01 3.72 -11.23
C PHE A 70 -3.20 2.74 -12.08
N GLU A 71 -3.57 2.61 -13.35
CA GLU A 71 -2.81 1.81 -14.31
C GLU A 71 -1.70 2.69 -14.89
N CYS A 72 -0.50 2.57 -14.34
CA CYS A 72 0.67 3.32 -14.75
C CYS A 72 1.34 2.67 -15.97
N GLN A 73 1.70 3.50 -16.95
CA GLN A 73 2.28 3.07 -18.21
C GLN A 73 3.79 2.77 -18.09
N ALA A 74 4.21 1.66 -18.69
CA ALA A 74 5.61 1.33 -18.94
C ALA A 74 6.33 2.45 -19.70
N GLU A 75 7.66 2.52 -19.57
CA GLU A 75 8.52 3.52 -20.20
C GLU A 75 8.20 4.97 -19.83
N LYS A 76 7.32 5.20 -18.85
CA LYS A 76 6.99 6.50 -18.28
C LYS A 76 7.49 6.62 -16.84
N SER A 77 7.63 7.86 -16.39
CA SER A 77 8.08 8.14 -15.03
C SER A 77 6.97 7.87 -14.01
N ILE A 78 7.34 7.21 -12.92
CA ILE A 78 6.59 7.11 -11.68
C ILE A 78 7.34 7.89 -10.59
N SER A 79 6.60 8.55 -9.69
CA SER A 79 7.18 9.30 -8.57
C SER A 79 6.51 8.98 -7.24
N PHE A 80 7.28 9.16 -6.18
CA PHE A 80 6.91 8.90 -4.80
C PHE A 80 7.32 10.09 -3.92
N ASP A 81 6.81 10.16 -2.70
CA ASP A 81 7.27 11.10 -1.67
C ASP A 81 8.46 10.54 -0.87
N ASP A 82 9.00 11.35 0.04
CA ASP A 82 10.13 10.97 0.90
C ASP A 82 9.84 9.77 1.81
N LYS A 83 8.57 9.41 1.98
CA LYS A 83 8.08 8.24 2.73
C LYS A 83 7.76 7.06 1.83
N ALA A 84 8.18 7.10 0.56
CA ALA A 84 7.89 6.10 -0.47
C ALA A 84 6.39 5.91 -0.78
N GLN A 85 5.55 6.93 -0.54
CA GLN A 85 4.14 6.92 -0.92
C GLN A 85 3.99 7.37 -2.36
N PHE A 86 3.09 6.73 -3.10
CA PHE A 86 2.82 7.09 -4.49
C PHE A 86 2.40 8.55 -4.63
N LYS A 87 3.06 9.28 -5.54
CA LYS A 87 2.73 10.66 -5.89
C LYS A 87 2.17 10.78 -7.29
N SER A 88 2.79 10.18 -8.30
CA SER A 88 2.32 10.36 -9.67
C SER A 88 2.77 9.28 -10.63
N CYS A 89 1.99 9.06 -11.68
CA CYS A 89 2.44 8.37 -12.88
C CYS A 89 1.64 8.83 -14.11
N ARG A 90 2.09 8.43 -15.30
CA ARG A 90 1.33 8.59 -16.54
C ARG A 90 0.48 7.35 -16.77
N LEU A 91 -0.80 7.54 -17.12
CA LEU A 91 -1.75 6.44 -17.25
C LEU A 91 -1.57 5.65 -18.56
N SER A 92 -1.69 4.32 -18.48
CA SER A 92 -1.74 3.45 -19.66
C SER A 92 -3.13 3.38 -20.28
N GLN A 93 -4.18 3.61 -19.48
CA GLN A 93 -5.58 3.57 -19.91
C GLN A 93 -6.43 4.62 -19.21
N GLU A 94 -7.61 4.87 -19.76
CA GLU A 94 -8.59 5.75 -19.14
C GLU A 94 -9.04 5.20 -17.78
N ILE A 95 -9.15 6.10 -16.79
CA ILE A 95 -9.72 5.77 -15.48
C ILE A 95 -10.85 6.75 -15.12
N LYS A 96 -11.72 6.31 -14.21
CA LYS A 96 -12.79 7.13 -13.64
C LYS A 96 -12.47 7.43 -12.18
N LEU A 97 -12.34 8.71 -11.85
CA LEU A 97 -12.18 9.19 -10.50
C LEU A 97 -13.54 9.54 -9.91
N ILE A 98 -13.88 8.94 -8.78
CA ILE A 98 -15.11 9.25 -8.04
C ILE A 98 -14.77 10.31 -6.99
N LYS A 99 -15.34 11.51 -7.13
CA LYS A 99 -15.14 12.65 -6.22
C LYS A 99 -16.47 13.01 -5.56
N GLY A 100 -16.80 12.29 -4.49
CA GLY A 100 -18.12 12.41 -3.85
C GLY A 100 -19.23 11.98 -4.81
N ASN A 101 -20.03 12.94 -5.28
CA ASN A 101 -21.14 12.68 -6.22
C ASN A 101 -20.78 12.90 -7.69
N SER A 102 -19.57 13.37 -8.00
CA SER A 102 -19.12 13.56 -9.38
C SER A 102 -18.17 12.44 -9.83
N VAL A 103 -18.20 12.15 -11.12
CA VAL A 103 -17.26 11.26 -11.78
C VAL A 103 -16.45 12.09 -12.78
N GLU A 104 -15.14 12.13 -12.57
CA GLU A 104 -14.19 12.74 -13.49
C GLU A 104 -13.50 11.64 -14.29
N THR A 105 -13.36 11.83 -15.60
CA THR A 105 -12.69 10.87 -16.48
C THR A 105 -11.28 11.37 -16.76
N CYS A 106 -10.29 10.53 -16.51
CA CYS A 106 -8.89 10.81 -16.80
C CYS A 106 -8.44 9.95 -17.96
N PRO A 107 -8.18 10.54 -19.15
CA PRO A 107 -7.80 9.79 -20.33
C PRO A 107 -6.49 9.02 -20.16
N ALA A 108 -6.26 8.05 -21.04
CA ALA A 108 -4.95 7.46 -21.21
C ALA A 108 -3.90 8.53 -21.50
N GLU A 109 -2.65 8.25 -21.16
CA GLU A 109 -1.51 9.15 -21.28
C GLU A 109 -1.59 10.43 -20.44
N TYR A 110 -2.63 10.66 -19.64
CA TYR A 110 -2.62 11.78 -18.70
C TYR A 110 -1.76 11.45 -17.49
N LYS A 111 -1.11 12.46 -16.94
CA LYS A 111 -0.45 12.39 -15.65
C LYS A 111 -1.48 12.48 -14.53
N VAL A 112 -1.48 11.49 -13.66
CA VAL A 112 -2.20 11.53 -12.39
C VAL A 112 -1.25 11.99 -11.30
N ASP A 113 -1.69 12.95 -10.49
CA ASP A 113 -1.03 13.39 -9.28
C ASP A 113 -1.93 13.09 -8.08
N VAL A 114 -1.36 12.47 -7.06
CA VAL A 114 -2.01 12.10 -5.80
C VAL A 114 -1.29 12.80 -4.66
N SER A 115 -2.07 13.38 -3.77
CA SER A 115 -1.58 13.94 -2.51
C SER A 115 -2.49 13.50 -1.38
N VAL A 116 -1.92 13.17 -0.23
CA VAL A 116 -2.67 12.87 0.99
C VAL A 116 -2.34 13.93 2.01
N SER A 117 -3.35 14.68 2.43
CA SER A 117 -3.21 15.69 3.48
C SER A 117 -2.91 15.04 4.83
N THR A 118 -2.45 15.83 5.80
CA THR A 118 -2.21 15.38 7.19
C THR A 118 -3.45 14.80 7.87
N ASN A 119 -4.64 15.20 7.41
CA ASN A 119 -5.92 14.71 7.91
C ASN A 119 -6.36 13.40 7.22
N GLY A 120 -5.52 12.82 6.36
CA GLY A 120 -5.82 11.61 5.61
C GLY A 120 -6.86 11.81 4.52
N ILE A 121 -7.05 13.04 4.03
CA ILE A 121 -7.89 13.31 2.85
C ILE A 121 -6.99 13.24 1.62
N GLN A 122 -7.34 12.34 0.70
CA GLN A 122 -6.67 12.19 -0.58
C GLN A 122 -7.24 13.19 -1.60
N SER A 123 -6.35 13.86 -2.32
CA SER A 123 -6.68 14.69 -3.48
C SER A 123 -6.00 14.10 -4.70
N ILE A 124 -6.77 13.89 -5.76
CA ILE A 124 -6.34 13.30 -7.02
C ILE A 124 -6.63 14.31 -8.14
N SER A 125 -5.63 14.63 -8.94
CA SER A 125 -5.76 15.48 -10.12
C SER A 125 -5.20 14.80 -11.35
N CYS A 126 -5.80 15.09 -12.50
CA CYS A 126 -5.35 14.60 -13.80
C CYS A 126 -4.97 15.78 -14.69
N SER A 127 -3.85 15.66 -15.40
CA SER A 127 -3.35 16.69 -16.31
C SER A 127 -2.67 16.07 -17.53
N PRO A 128 -2.65 16.75 -18.70
CA PRO A 128 -1.96 16.27 -19.90
C PRO A 128 -0.45 16.06 -19.71
#